data_AF-A0A538QE79-F1
#
_entry.id   AF-A0A538QE79-F1
#
_cell.length_a   1.000
_cell.length_b   1.000
_cell.length_c   1.000
_cell.angle_alpha   90.00
_cell.angle_beta   90.00
_cell.angle_gamma   90.00
#
_symmetry.space_group_name_H-M   'P 1'
#
loop_
_entity.id
_entity.type
_entity.pdbx_description
1 polymer ?
#
loop_
_entity_poly.entity_id
_entity_poly.type
_entity_poly.pdbx_seq_one_letter_code
_entity_poly.pdbx_strand_id
1 'polypeptide(L)'
;MARSAGVADRRVCRAAGPRAGSAASAPRARRRRRCRPRRRRADRGCELRRLRRRLRDAARERAARRTHRDRRRARAAPARQALVSADDVEVALEAVQVGGVTGAAGVGRVVADGEHARGLMNRRVLIGPIDPCGECDVCRHGGAAVCPHVRVRDALGARTTAAARWLVPLSDGLDLAVPAAAAVAGDVTAAYTLYARTGAAPRDPVVVVGATPISRFLIEILLAKGIAPAAVGSGGAWADWLRGKGVAVAGDRAALAAAFAERSLGTRPWRVICADPATVAAAVELAGPRAMLTVLAGRSPPPIAGDALGREVTVLGIAGPHPDLVVEAAAMCVKGEIDLAAGTTLAAGDPLRTRVCEIA
;
A
#
# COMPACT_ATOMS: atom_id res chain seq x y z
N MET A 1 36.59 31.74 38.54
CA MET A 1 36.70 32.94 37.67
C MET A 1 35.97 32.63 36.38
N ALA A 2 34.68 33.02 36.28
CA ALA A 2 34.19 34.20 35.52
C ALA A 2 34.09 33.85 34.00
N ARG A 3 33.00 34.00 33.22
CA ARG A 3 31.74 34.80 33.22
C ARG A 3 30.76 34.03 32.29
N SER A 4 29.47 33.80 32.57
CA SER A 4 28.26 34.66 32.54
C SER A 4 27.90 35.38 31.22
N ALA A 5 26.58 35.34 30.95
CA ALA A 5 25.73 36.10 30.00
C ALA A 5 25.54 35.50 28.58
N GLY A 6 24.33 35.46 28.01
CA GLY A 6 23.08 36.08 28.41
C GLY A 6 21.84 35.52 27.70
N VAL A 7 20.71 35.59 28.40
CA VAL A 7 19.37 35.29 27.91
C VAL A 7 18.68 36.63 27.66
N ALA A 8 18.32 36.88 26.41
CA ALA A 8 17.58 38.07 26.00
C ALA A 8 16.23 37.68 25.39
N ASP A 9 15.20 38.23 26.03
CA ASP A 9 14.06 38.90 25.41
C ASP A 9 12.95 38.08 24.74
N ARG A 10 11.72 38.31 25.19
CA ARG A 10 10.60 38.69 24.31
C ARG A 10 9.42 39.21 25.12
N ARG A 11 9.35 40.54 25.15
CA ARG A 11 8.17 41.33 25.52
C ARG A 11 6.96 40.95 24.68
N VAL A 12 5.84 40.64 25.35
CA VAL A 12 4.53 40.44 24.74
C VAL A 12 3.87 41.82 24.56
N CYS A 13 3.74 42.26 23.31
CA CYS A 13 2.88 43.39 22.95
C CYS A 13 1.44 42.89 22.77
N ARG A 14 0.54 43.25 23.69
CA ARG A 14 -0.92 43.13 23.49
C ARG A 14 -1.43 44.43 22.88
N ALA A 15 -2.07 44.34 21.72
CA ALA A 15 -2.79 45.42 21.07
C ALA A 15 -4.20 44.96 20.65
N ALA A 16 -5.11 45.95 20.60
CA ALA A 16 -6.49 45.94 20.11
C ALA A 16 -7.56 45.31 21.04
N GLY A 17 -8.69 45.97 21.32
CA GLY A 17 -9.20 47.26 20.86
C GLY A 17 -10.52 47.64 21.56
N PRO A 18 -10.99 48.89 21.40
CA PRO A 18 -12.23 49.37 22.02
C PRO A 18 -13.42 49.26 21.05
N ARG A 19 -14.64 49.16 21.60
CA ARG A 19 -15.85 49.97 21.28
C ARG A 19 -17.13 49.21 21.64
N ALA A 20 -17.71 49.57 22.80
CA ALA A 20 -19.10 49.31 23.12
C ALA A 20 -19.97 50.38 22.43
N GLY A 21 -20.77 49.96 21.44
CA GLY A 21 -21.76 50.79 20.77
C GLY A 21 -23.09 50.76 21.51
N SER A 22 -23.58 51.94 21.86
CA SER A 22 -24.86 52.23 22.51
C SER A 22 -26.06 51.81 21.66
N ALA A 23 -26.98 51.05 22.25
CA ALA A 23 -28.28 50.74 21.66
C ALA A 23 -29.27 51.88 21.96
N ALA A 24 -29.69 52.57 20.90
CA ALA A 24 -30.74 53.59 20.94
C ALA A 24 -32.13 52.93 21.02
N SER A 25 -32.95 53.50 21.90
CA SER A 25 -34.34 53.18 22.16
C SER A 25 -35.25 53.70 21.04
N ALA A 26 -36.02 52.79 20.42
CA ALA A 26 -37.05 53.12 19.42
C ALA A 26 -38.47 52.99 20.00
N PRO A 27 -39.45 53.80 19.53
CA PRO A 27 -40.74 53.98 20.20
C PRO A 27 -41.75 52.87 19.90
N ARG A 28 -42.55 52.56 20.93
CA ARG A 28 -43.64 51.57 20.93
C ARG A 28 -44.80 52.01 20.01
N ALA A 29 -44.84 51.48 18.80
CA ALA A 29 -46.01 51.57 17.92
C ALA A 29 -47.07 50.52 18.30
N ARG A 30 -48.25 50.99 18.74
CA ARG A 30 -49.44 50.17 19.04
C ARG A 30 -49.93 49.45 17.78
N ARG A 31 -49.57 48.17 17.62
CA ARG A 31 -50.13 47.31 16.56
C ARG A 31 -51.55 46.87 16.91
N ARG A 32 -52.52 47.33 16.12
CA ARG A 32 -53.91 46.84 16.09
C ARG A 32 -53.93 45.32 15.88
N ARG A 33 -54.56 44.59 16.80
CA ARG A 33 -54.81 43.15 16.72
C ARG A 33 -55.76 42.86 15.56
N ARG A 34 -55.22 42.41 14.42
CA ARG A 34 -56.01 41.74 13.38
C ARG A 34 -56.24 40.29 13.84
N CYS A 35 -57.50 39.92 14.06
CA CYS A 35 -57.94 38.54 14.26
C CYS A 35 -57.50 37.69 13.06
N ARG A 36 -56.45 36.87 13.24
CA ARG A 36 -56.05 35.87 12.25
C ARG A 36 -57.07 34.72 12.31
N PRO A 37 -57.63 34.28 11.18
CA PRO A 37 -58.50 33.11 11.15
C PRO A 37 -57.70 31.90 11.65
N ARG A 38 -58.29 31.15 12.58
CA ARG A 38 -57.78 29.86 13.07
C ARG A 38 -57.70 28.88 11.88
N ARG A 39 -56.63 28.97 11.10
CA ARG A 39 -56.33 27.98 10.06
C ARG A 39 -56.06 26.65 10.73
N ARG A 40 -56.81 25.63 10.31
CA ARG A 40 -56.76 24.22 10.68
C ARG A 40 -55.30 23.74 10.82
N ARG A 41 -54.76 23.78 12.04
CA ARG A 41 -53.41 23.27 12.36
C ARG A 41 -53.37 21.75 12.53
N ALA A 42 -54.52 21.07 12.50
CA ALA A 42 -54.62 19.64 12.75
C ALA A 42 -54.07 18.76 11.61
N ASP A 43 -54.15 19.20 10.35
CA ASP A 43 -53.89 18.30 9.21
C ASP A 43 -52.40 18.18 8.83
N ARG A 44 -51.62 19.25 8.95
CA ARG A 44 -50.18 19.24 8.58
C ARG A 44 -49.35 18.25 9.42
N GLY A 45 -49.73 18.03 10.67
CA GLY A 45 -49.05 17.05 11.53
C GLY A 45 -49.29 15.61 11.08
N CYS A 46 -50.47 15.31 10.51
CA CYS A 46 -50.81 13.98 10.03
C CYS A 46 -50.03 13.64 8.75
N GLU A 47 -49.94 14.58 7.80
CA GLU A 47 -49.21 14.38 6.54
C GLU A 47 -47.71 14.13 6.76
N LEU A 48 -47.07 14.92 7.63
CA LEU A 48 -45.64 14.73 7.94
C LEU A 48 -45.37 13.38 8.62
N ARG A 49 -46.28 12.91 9.50
CA ARG A 49 -46.18 11.59 10.11
C ARG A 49 -46.33 10.46 9.08
N ARG A 50 -47.28 10.60 8.14
CA ARG A 50 -47.47 9.64 7.03
C ARG A 50 -46.25 9.58 6.12
N LEU A 51 -45.68 10.73 5.75
CA LEU A 51 -44.48 10.81 4.92
C LEU A 51 -43.27 10.16 5.62
N ARG A 52 -43.03 10.47 6.90
CA ARG A 52 -41.96 9.84 7.69
C ARG A 52 -42.12 8.32 7.84
N ARG A 53 -43.36 7.82 7.86
CA ARG A 53 -43.62 6.37 7.88
C ARG A 53 -43.26 5.73 6.53
N ARG A 54 -43.73 6.32 5.42
CA ARG A 54 -43.39 5.84 4.06
C ARG A 54 -41.89 5.79 3.79
N LEU A 55 -41.15 6.81 4.22
CA LEU A 55 -39.69 6.84 4.05
C LEU A 55 -38.99 5.75 4.88
N ARG A 56 -39.46 5.49 6.11
CA ARG A 56 -38.93 4.39 6.95
C ARG A 56 -39.23 3.03 6.36
N ASP A 57 -40.43 2.83 5.84
CA ASP A 57 -40.84 1.56 5.22
C ASP A 57 -40.03 1.31 3.93
N ALA A 58 -39.85 2.32 3.08
CA ALA A 58 -39.01 2.23 1.89
C ALA A 58 -37.53 1.92 2.22
N ALA A 59 -36.98 2.51 3.30
CA ALA A 59 -35.63 2.22 3.75
C ALA A 59 -35.48 0.76 4.25
N ARG A 60 -36.47 0.27 5.01
CA ARG A 60 -36.52 -1.14 5.47
C ARG A 60 -36.61 -2.11 4.30
N GLU A 61 -37.42 -1.81 3.30
CA GLU A 61 -37.56 -2.64 2.11
C GLU A 61 -36.26 -2.71 1.30
N ARG A 62 -35.57 -1.57 1.13
CA ARG A 62 -34.24 -1.52 0.49
C ARG A 62 -33.20 -2.34 1.26
N ALA A 63 -33.20 -2.25 2.59
CA ALA A 63 -32.30 -3.04 3.43
C ALA A 63 -32.57 -4.55 3.29
N ALA A 64 -33.84 -4.97 3.35
CA ALA A 64 -34.24 -6.37 3.18
C ALA A 64 -33.84 -6.94 1.81
N ARG A 65 -34.01 -6.14 0.73
CA ARG A 65 -33.58 -6.53 -0.63
C ARG A 65 -32.06 -6.71 -0.73
N ARG A 66 -31.27 -5.87 -0.06
CA ARG A 66 -29.80 -6.04 0.01
C ARG A 66 -29.43 -7.34 0.73
N THR A 67 -29.95 -7.57 1.94
CA THR A 67 -29.68 -8.79 2.71
C THR A 67 -30.06 -10.06 1.95
N HIS A 68 -31.18 -10.07 1.22
CA HIS A 68 -31.59 -11.21 0.42
C HIS A 68 -30.66 -11.46 -0.79
N ARG A 69 -30.17 -10.39 -1.45
CA ARG A 69 -29.20 -10.48 -2.54
C ARG A 69 -27.86 -11.03 -2.05
N ASP A 70 -27.39 -10.58 -0.89
CA ASP A 70 -26.14 -11.03 -0.28
C ASP A 70 -26.23 -12.50 0.16
N ARG A 71 -27.36 -12.92 0.75
CA ARG A 71 -27.62 -14.34 1.07
C ARG A 71 -27.69 -15.22 -0.16
N ARG A 72 -28.30 -14.76 -1.26
CA ARG A 72 -28.30 -15.51 -2.54
C ARG A 72 -26.90 -15.63 -3.12
N ARG A 73 -26.07 -14.57 -3.06
CA ARG A 73 -24.66 -14.64 -3.48
C ARG A 73 -23.84 -15.61 -2.61
N ALA A 74 -24.04 -15.58 -1.29
CA ALA A 74 -23.35 -16.49 -0.37
C ALA A 74 -23.76 -17.96 -0.56
N ARG A 75 -25.04 -18.24 -0.86
CA ARG A 75 -25.54 -19.60 -1.13
C ARG A 75 -25.23 -20.11 -2.54
N ALA A 76 -24.97 -19.20 -3.48
CA ALA A 76 -24.57 -19.53 -4.85
C ALA A 76 -23.05 -19.62 -5.03
N ALA A 77 -22.25 -19.54 -3.96
CA ALA A 77 -20.84 -19.88 -4.02
C ALA A 77 -20.75 -21.41 -4.20
N PRO A 78 -20.42 -21.91 -5.40
CA PRO A 78 -20.27 -23.35 -5.58
C PRO A 78 -19.14 -23.86 -4.68
N ALA A 79 -19.25 -25.12 -4.26
CA ALA A 79 -18.16 -25.85 -3.63
C ALA A 79 -16.87 -25.59 -4.41
N ARG A 80 -15.79 -25.30 -3.69
CA ARG A 80 -14.44 -24.97 -4.19
C ARG A 80 -13.87 -26.14 -5.01
N GLN A 81 -14.38 -26.38 -6.21
CA GLN A 81 -13.60 -27.02 -7.24
C GLN A 81 -12.62 -25.98 -7.72
N ALA A 82 -11.33 -26.22 -7.47
CA ALA A 82 -10.27 -25.52 -8.15
C ALA A 82 -10.48 -25.77 -9.64
N LEU A 83 -11.12 -24.82 -10.31
CA LEU A 83 -11.11 -24.74 -11.77
C LEU A 83 -9.64 -24.55 -12.15
N VAL A 84 -8.97 -25.68 -12.44
CA VAL A 84 -7.79 -25.67 -13.29
C VAL A 84 -8.30 -25.05 -14.59
N SER A 85 -7.92 -23.80 -14.85
CA SER A 85 -8.28 -23.14 -16.10
C SER A 85 -7.68 -23.96 -17.23
N ALA A 86 -8.31 -23.97 -18.41
CA ALA A 86 -7.77 -24.59 -19.63
C ALA A 86 -6.41 -23.99 -20.07
N ASP A 87 -5.93 -22.98 -19.33
CA ASP A 87 -4.74 -22.17 -19.61
C ASP A 87 -3.62 -22.36 -18.58
N ASP A 88 -3.71 -23.38 -17.72
CA ASP A 88 -2.58 -23.75 -16.85
C ASP A 88 -1.44 -24.36 -17.70
N VAL A 89 -0.20 -24.03 -17.36
CA VAL A 89 1.02 -24.55 -18.01
C VAL A 89 1.97 -25.17 -17.00
N GLU A 90 2.76 -26.14 -17.43
CA GLU A 90 3.86 -26.69 -16.63
C GLU A 90 5.15 -25.92 -16.92
N VAL A 91 5.82 -25.46 -15.87
CA VAL A 91 7.08 -24.73 -15.95
C VAL A 91 8.17 -25.52 -15.23
N ALA A 92 9.26 -25.81 -15.93
CA ALA A 92 10.49 -26.33 -15.32
C ALA A 92 11.32 -25.16 -14.80
N LEU A 93 11.59 -25.14 -13.49
CA LEU A 93 12.23 -24.00 -12.83
C LEU A 93 13.75 -24.04 -12.98
N GLU A 94 14.30 -22.87 -13.28
CA GLU A 94 15.74 -22.62 -13.31
C GLU A 94 16.21 -22.03 -11.98
N ALA A 95 15.37 -21.22 -11.33
CA ALA A 95 15.62 -20.70 -9.99
C ALA A 95 14.34 -20.31 -9.26
N VAL A 96 14.39 -20.38 -7.93
CA VAL A 96 13.32 -20.13 -6.97
C VAL A 96 13.84 -19.20 -5.89
N GLN A 97 13.13 -18.10 -5.64
CA GLN A 97 13.39 -17.25 -4.49
C GLN A 97 12.98 -17.99 -3.21
N VAL A 98 13.91 -18.13 -2.27
CA VAL A 98 13.67 -18.69 -0.94
C VAL A 98 13.75 -17.60 0.13
N GLY A 99 12.95 -17.77 1.19
CA GLY A 99 12.89 -16.79 2.29
C GLY A 99 12.13 -15.50 1.96
N GLY A 100 11.43 -15.46 0.81
CA GLY A 100 10.61 -14.31 0.43
C GLY A 100 9.45 -14.07 1.41
N VAL A 101 9.23 -12.80 1.76
CA VAL A 101 8.16 -12.41 2.70
C VAL A 101 6.77 -12.69 2.13
N THR A 102 6.64 -12.75 0.81
CA THR A 102 5.35 -12.78 0.10
C THR A 102 4.98 -14.14 -0.52
N GLY A 103 5.82 -15.17 -0.33
CA GLY A 103 5.62 -16.52 -0.89
C GLY A 103 6.75 -16.96 -1.82
N ALA A 104 6.54 -18.08 -2.52
CA ALA A 104 7.52 -18.66 -3.42
C ALA A 104 7.35 -18.12 -4.85
N ALA A 105 8.40 -17.45 -5.33
CA ALA A 105 8.48 -16.92 -6.69
C ALA A 105 9.68 -17.53 -7.41
N GLY A 106 9.71 -17.47 -8.74
CA GLY A 106 10.81 -18.08 -9.51
C GLY A 106 10.85 -17.69 -10.96
N VAL A 107 11.80 -18.29 -11.66
CA VAL A 107 11.98 -18.20 -13.10
C VAL A 107 12.17 -19.61 -13.66
N GLY A 108 11.59 -19.87 -14.81
CA GLY A 108 11.68 -21.17 -15.46
C GLY A 108 11.30 -21.14 -16.92
N ARG A 109 11.24 -22.32 -17.55
CA ARG A 109 10.83 -22.50 -18.93
C ARG A 109 9.53 -23.29 -19.01
N VAL A 110 8.61 -22.84 -19.85
CA VAL A 110 7.36 -23.58 -20.11
C VAL A 110 7.70 -24.87 -20.87
N VAL A 111 7.32 -26.02 -20.32
CA VAL A 111 7.61 -27.37 -20.84
C VAL A 111 6.37 -28.16 -21.24
N ALA A 112 5.19 -27.71 -20.82
CA ALA A 112 3.91 -28.19 -21.34
C ALA A 112 2.91 -27.02 -21.34
N ASP A 113 2.16 -26.89 -22.42
CA ASP A 113 1.17 -25.83 -22.61
C ASP A 113 -0.27 -26.33 -22.46
N GLY A 114 -1.12 -25.49 -21.88
CA GLY A 114 -2.57 -25.61 -22.02
C GLY A 114 -3.00 -25.24 -23.44
N GLU A 115 -4.23 -25.58 -23.82
CA GLU A 115 -4.76 -25.41 -25.18
C GLU A 115 -4.56 -23.99 -25.74
N HIS A 116 -4.68 -22.96 -24.88
CA HIS A 116 -4.56 -21.55 -25.26
C HIS A 116 -3.21 -20.91 -24.94
N ALA A 117 -2.23 -21.67 -24.43
CA ALA A 117 -0.94 -21.14 -23.99
C ALA A 117 0.23 -21.50 -24.93
N ARG A 118 -0.05 -21.97 -26.15
CA ARG A 118 0.97 -22.41 -27.12
C ARG A 118 2.06 -21.40 -27.41
N GLY A 119 1.72 -20.11 -27.41
CA GLY A 119 2.67 -19.01 -27.60
C GLY A 119 3.70 -18.85 -26.48
N LEU A 120 3.54 -19.57 -25.36
CA LEU A 120 4.49 -19.58 -24.26
C LEU A 120 5.42 -20.79 -24.28
N MET A 121 5.15 -21.82 -25.10
CA MET A 121 5.95 -23.04 -25.13
C MET A 121 7.43 -22.74 -25.37
N ASN A 122 8.32 -23.37 -24.59
CA ASN A 122 9.76 -23.14 -24.56
C ASN A 122 10.21 -21.71 -24.19
N ARG A 123 9.31 -20.78 -23.85
CA ARG A 123 9.70 -19.45 -23.40
C ARG A 123 10.11 -19.51 -21.93
N ARG A 124 11.10 -18.69 -21.61
CA ARG A 124 11.52 -18.44 -20.24
C ARG A 124 10.61 -17.39 -19.63
N VAL A 125 10.11 -17.63 -18.43
CA VAL A 125 9.03 -16.86 -17.79
C VAL A 125 9.33 -16.61 -16.32
N LEU A 126 8.90 -15.46 -15.82
CA LEU A 126 8.79 -15.18 -14.39
C LEU A 126 7.47 -15.74 -13.85
N ILE A 127 7.54 -16.28 -12.63
CA ILE A 127 6.40 -16.86 -11.91
C ILE A 127 6.31 -16.21 -10.54
N GLY A 128 5.24 -15.43 -10.32
CA GLY A 128 4.97 -14.80 -9.03
C GLY A 128 4.42 -15.76 -7.98
N PRO A 129 4.29 -15.30 -6.71
CA PRO A 129 3.84 -16.14 -5.60
C PRO A 129 2.34 -16.44 -5.59
N ILE A 130 1.56 -15.86 -6.51
CA ILE A 130 0.11 -16.02 -6.57
C ILE A 130 -0.37 -16.15 -8.02
N ASP A 131 -1.43 -16.93 -8.23
CA ASP A 131 -2.28 -16.87 -9.42
C ASP A 131 -3.69 -16.41 -9.03
N PRO A 132 -4.02 -15.13 -9.25
CA PRO A 132 -5.40 -14.67 -9.12
C PRO A 132 -6.30 -15.35 -10.15
N CYS A 133 -7.61 -15.48 -9.90
CA CYS A 133 -8.51 -15.97 -10.96
C CYS A 133 -8.64 -14.97 -12.13
N GLY A 134 -8.37 -13.68 -11.87
CA GLY A 134 -8.47 -12.59 -12.84
C GLY A 134 -9.87 -12.29 -13.40
N GLU A 135 -10.91 -12.99 -12.97
CA GLU A 135 -12.28 -12.84 -13.49
C GLU A 135 -13.29 -12.33 -12.45
N CYS A 136 -13.02 -12.52 -11.15
CA CYS A 136 -13.92 -12.06 -10.10
C CYS A 136 -13.96 -10.53 -9.99
N ASP A 137 -15.00 -10.01 -9.33
CA ASP A 137 -15.17 -8.56 -9.10
C ASP A 137 -13.92 -7.93 -8.47
N VAL A 138 -13.25 -8.62 -7.53
CA VAL A 138 -12.04 -8.11 -6.87
C VAL A 138 -10.88 -7.96 -7.87
N CYS A 139 -10.64 -8.97 -8.70
CA CYS A 139 -9.59 -8.91 -9.73
C CYS A 139 -9.86 -7.81 -10.76
N ARG A 140 -11.12 -7.67 -11.21
CA ARG A 140 -11.52 -6.64 -12.19
C ARG A 140 -11.32 -5.20 -11.68
N HIS A 141 -11.21 -5.02 -10.36
CA HIS A 141 -10.90 -3.73 -9.73
C HIS A 141 -9.43 -3.62 -9.29
N GLY A 142 -8.53 -4.45 -9.83
CA GLY A 142 -7.09 -4.41 -9.51
C GLY A 142 -6.74 -4.96 -8.13
N GLY A 143 -7.59 -5.81 -7.55
CA GLY A 143 -7.39 -6.46 -6.25
C GLY A 143 -6.75 -7.85 -6.36
N ALA A 144 -5.88 -8.09 -7.34
CA ALA A 144 -5.35 -9.41 -7.66
C ALA A 144 -4.75 -10.15 -6.44
N ALA A 145 -4.00 -9.44 -5.60
CA ALA A 145 -3.36 -9.98 -4.39
C ALA A 145 -4.33 -10.37 -3.26
N VAL A 146 -5.60 -9.91 -3.32
CA VAL A 146 -6.65 -10.24 -2.34
C VAL A 146 -7.81 -10.98 -3.01
N CYS A 147 -7.55 -11.59 -4.16
CA CYS A 147 -8.54 -12.38 -4.88
C CYS A 147 -9.06 -13.53 -4.00
N PRO A 148 -10.39 -13.70 -3.84
CA PRO A 148 -10.96 -14.78 -3.02
C PRO A 148 -10.75 -16.18 -3.62
N HIS A 149 -10.31 -16.26 -4.88
CA HIS A 149 -10.04 -17.48 -5.63
C HIS A 149 -8.55 -17.62 -5.98
N VAL A 150 -7.67 -16.92 -5.26
CA VAL A 150 -6.23 -16.96 -5.51
C VAL A 150 -5.66 -18.35 -5.21
N ARG A 151 -4.79 -18.84 -6.09
CA ARG A 151 -3.87 -19.95 -5.80
C ARG A 151 -2.56 -19.35 -5.28
N VAL A 152 -2.26 -19.55 -4.01
CA VAL A 152 -1.01 -19.08 -3.37
C VAL A 152 0.06 -20.17 -3.49
N ARG A 153 1.30 -19.76 -3.77
CA ARG A 153 2.48 -20.63 -3.81
C ARG A 153 3.29 -20.46 -2.54
N ASP A 154 3.15 -21.42 -1.64
CA ASP A 154 3.97 -21.47 -0.43
C ASP A 154 5.39 -22.03 -0.72
N ALA A 155 5.51 -22.88 -1.73
CA ALA A 155 6.77 -23.49 -2.14
C ALA A 155 6.76 -23.77 -3.66
N LEU A 156 7.96 -23.84 -4.23
CA LEU A 156 8.20 -24.21 -5.62
C LEU A 156 9.23 -25.35 -5.66
N GLY A 157 8.91 -26.41 -6.40
CA GLY A 157 9.82 -27.52 -6.69
C GLY A 157 10.56 -27.31 -8.02
N ALA A 158 11.21 -28.35 -8.53
CA ALA A 158 11.88 -28.30 -9.84
C ALA A 158 10.88 -28.04 -11.00
N ARG A 159 9.60 -28.33 -10.79
CA ARG A 159 8.51 -28.02 -11.72
C ARG A 159 7.32 -27.45 -10.97
N THR A 160 6.52 -26.64 -11.65
CA THR A 160 5.28 -26.08 -11.09
C THR A 160 4.23 -25.85 -12.16
N THR A 161 2.97 -25.84 -11.75
CA THR A 161 1.85 -25.42 -12.60
C THR A 161 1.55 -23.95 -12.33
N ALA A 162 1.37 -23.18 -13.39
CA ALA A 162 1.02 -21.77 -13.32
C ALA A 162 -0.02 -21.39 -14.34
N ALA A 163 -0.87 -20.43 -14.00
CA ALA A 163 -1.83 -19.89 -14.96
C ALA A 163 -1.08 -19.03 -15.99
N ALA A 164 -1.16 -19.41 -17.27
CA ALA A 164 -0.40 -18.78 -18.37
C ALA A 164 -0.51 -17.25 -18.39
N ARG A 165 -1.70 -16.73 -18.10
CA ARG A 165 -2.03 -15.30 -18.11
C ARG A 165 -1.22 -14.44 -17.12
N TRP A 166 -0.62 -15.03 -16.10
CA TRP A 166 0.17 -14.31 -15.09
C TRP A 166 1.67 -14.55 -15.23
N LEU A 167 2.08 -15.32 -16.23
CA LEU A 167 3.47 -15.50 -16.57
C LEU A 167 3.97 -14.27 -17.33
N VAL A 168 5.15 -13.79 -16.96
CA VAL A 168 5.83 -12.72 -17.70
C VAL A 168 6.98 -13.34 -18.49
N PRO A 169 6.88 -13.40 -19.84
CA PRO A 169 7.98 -13.85 -20.66
C PRO A 169 9.22 -12.94 -20.48
N LEU A 170 10.38 -13.55 -20.29
CA LEU A 170 11.68 -12.89 -20.30
C LEU A 170 12.20 -12.89 -21.74
N SER A 171 11.56 -12.07 -22.58
CA SER A 171 11.95 -11.78 -23.96
C SER A 171 11.76 -10.30 -24.23
N ASP A 172 12.03 -9.85 -25.46
CA ASP A 172 11.72 -8.48 -25.89
C ASP A 172 12.45 -7.41 -25.03
N GLY A 173 13.69 -7.72 -24.62
CA GLY A 173 14.50 -6.83 -23.80
C GLY A 173 14.23 -6.93 -22.29
N LEU A 174 13.51 -7.96 -21.83
CA LEU A 174 13.35 -8.28 -20.40
C LEU A 174 14.32 -9.36 -19.90
N ASP A 175 15.41 -9.64 -20.62
CA ASP A 175 16.35 -10.70 -20.28
C ASP A 175 17.05 -10.45 -18.94
N LEU A 176 16.74 -11.29 -17.94
CA LEU A 176 17.31 -11.23 -16.58
C LEU A 176 18.04 -12.53 -16.24
N ALA A 177 19.29 -12.45 -15.81
CA ALA A 177 20.05 -13.64 -15.42
C ALA A 177 19.52 -14.28 -14.11
N VAL A 178 19.79 -15.57 -13.92
CA VAL A 178 19.71 -16.21 -12.59
C VAL A 178 20.95 -15.78 -11.78
N PRO A 179 20.85 -15.50 -10.46
CA PRO A 179 19.67 -15.63 -9.58
C PRO A 179 18.66 -14.46 -9.63
N ALA A 180 19.10 -13.31 -10.13
CA ALA A 180 18.36 -12.05 -10.17
C ALA A 180 16.88 -12.17 -10.62
N ALA A 181 16.61 -12.91 -11.69
CA ALA A 181 15.25 -13.10 -12.22
C ALA A 181 14.26 -13.66 -11.19
N ALA A 182 14.67 -14.59 -10.33
CA ALA A 182 13.78 -15.16 -9.32
C ALA A 182 13.36 -14.11 -8.27
N ALA A 183 14.28 -13.21 -7.89
CA ALA A 183 13.97 -12.12 -6.97
C ALA A 183 13.03 -11.07 -7.60
N VAL A 184 13.14 -10.86 -8.92
CA VAL A 184 12.24 -9.96 -9.65
C VAL A 184 10.79 -10.42 -9.53
N ALA A 185 10.53 -11.71 -9.71
CA ALA A 185 9.20 -12.29 -9.61
C ALA A 185 8.59 -12.23 -8.19
N GLY A 186 9.40 -12.04 -7.15
CA GLY A 186 8.98 -11.98 -5.75
C GLY A 186 9.20 -10.62 -5.11
N ASP A 187 10.29 -10.49 -4.34
CA ASP A 187 10.51 -9.34 -3.44
C ASP A 187 10.66 -8.00 -4.16
N VAL A 188 11.25 -7.96 -5.36
CA VAL A 188 11.35 -6.72 -6.14
C VAL A 188 9.96 -6.27 -6.59
N THR A 189 9.12 -7.19 -7.08
CA THR A 189 7.73 -6.86 -7.45
C THR A 189 6.92 -6.45 -6.22
N ALA A 190 7.18 -7.03 -5.05
CA ALA A 190 6.54 -6.61 -3.80
C ALA A 190 6.93 -5.17 -3.43
N ALA A 191 8.22 -4.83 -3.55
CA ALA A 191 8.72 -3.47 -3.35
C ALA A 191 8.11 -2.48 -4.37
N TYR A 192 8.03 -2.86 -5.64
CA TYR A 192 7.40 -2.04 -6.67
C TYR A 192 5.89 -1.86 -6.40
N THR A 193 5.20 -2.89 -5.93
CA THR A 193 3.78 -2.81 -5.56
C THR A 193 3.57 -1.83 -4.40
N LEU A 194 4.45 -1.83 -3.39
CA LEU A 194 4.41 -0.84 -2.31
C LEU A 194 4.56 0.58 -2.85
N TYR A 195 5.56 0.83 -3.72
CA TYR A 195 5.75 2.12 -4.38
C TYR A 195 4.51 2.56 -5.17
N ALA A 196 4.07 1.73 -6.11
CA ALA A 196 2.99 2.05 -7.04
C ALA A 196 1.68 2.36 -6.30
N ARG A 197 1.40 1.63 -5.22
CA ARG A 197 0.17 1.79 -4.43
C ARG A 197 0.26 2.95 -3.42
N THR A 198 1.46 3.38 -3.06
CA THR A 198 1.65 4.55 -2.18
C THR A 198 1.33 5.86 -2.91
N GLY A 199 1.47 5.91 -4.24
CA GLY A 199 1.27 7.14 -5.00
C GLY A 199 2.20 8.26 -4.53
N ALA A 200 3.47 7.92 -4.27
CA ALA A 200 4.50 8.87 -3.90
C ALA A 200 4.98 9.65 -5.12
N ALA A 201 5.20 10.96 -4.96
CA ALA A 201 5.74 11.85 -5.99
C ALA A 201 7.13 12.39 -5.59
N PRO A 202 7.95 12.91 -6.53
CA PRO A 202 9.31 13.40 -6.26
C PRO A 202 9.48 14.43 -5.14
N ARG A 203 8.42 15.17 -4.81
CA ARG A 203 8.41 16.19 -3.75
C ARG A 203 7.68 15.78 -2.48
N ASP A 204 7.20 14.55 -2.40
CA ASP A 204 6.60 14.05 -1.18
C ASP A 204 7.70 13.74 -0.14
N PRO A 205 7.54 14.16 1.13
CA PRO A 205 8.38 13.67 2.21
C PRO A 205 8.03 12.20 2.49
N VAL A 206 8.81 11.28 1.90
CA VAL A 206 8.64 9.83 2.02
C VAL A 206 9.60 9.26 3.06
N VAL A 207 9.08 8.43 3.97
CA VAL A 207 9.91 7.62 4.88
C VAL A 207 9.66 6.13 4.65
N VAL A 208 10.74 5.35 4.58
CA VAL A 208 10.71 3.88 4.54
C VAL A 208 11.04 3.33 5.93
N VAL A 209 10.22 2.39 6.39
CA VAL A 209 10.34 1.73 7.69
C VAL A 209 10.52 0.22 7.48
N GLY A 210 11.59 -0.32 8.08
CA GLY A 210 12.02 -1.70 7.90
C GLY A 210 13.42 -1.79 7.27
N ALA A 211 14.18 -2.81 7.65
CA ALA A 211 15.51 -3.12 7.12
C ALA A 211 15.50 -4.52 6.47
N THR A 212 14.56 -4.71 5.54
CA THR A 212 14.36 -5.99 4.83
C THR A 212 14.88 -5.92 3.39
N PRO A 213 15.06 -7.06 2.70
CA PRO A 213 15.38 -7.03 1.28
C PRO A 213 14.36 -6.28 0.42
N ILE A 214 13.07 -6.34 0.78
CA ILE A 214 12.02 -5.51 0.14
C ILE A 214 12.28 -4.02 0.38
N SER A 215 12.69 -3.63 1.60
CA SER A 215 13.03 -2.24 1.93
C SER A 215 14.20 -1.72 1.10
N ARG A 216 15.23 -2.56 0.89
CA ARG A 216 16.36 -2.26 0.00
C ARG A 216 15.87 -1.93 -1.41
N PHE A 217 15.13 -2.84 -2.05
CA PHE A 217 14.65 -2.62 -3.43
C PHE A 217 13.69 -1.43 -3.52
N LEU A 218 12.86 -1.21 -2.48
CA LEU A 218 11.97 -0.06 -2.42
C LEU A 218 12.76 1.26 -2.42
N ILE A 219 13.86 1.35 -1.68
CA ILE A 219 14.72 2.54 -1.69
C ILE A 219 15.30 2.79 -3.09
N GLU A 220 15.82 1.75 -3.76
CA GLU A 220 16.36 1.88 -5.11
C GLU A 220 15.28 2.32 -6.11
N ILE A 221 14.07 1.75 -6.02
CA ILE A 221 12.92 2.15 -6.83
C ILE A 221 12.58 3.62 -6.60
N LEU A 222 12.52 4.08 -5.35
CA LEU A 222 12.20 5.48 -5.04
C LEU A 222 13.25 6.42 -5.63
N LEU A 223 14.54 6.12 -5.46
CA LEU A 223 15.64 6.92 -6.02
C LEU A 223 15.57 6.97 -7.55
N ALA A 224 15.33 5.84 -8.21
CA ALA A 224 15.18 5.77 -9.66
C ALA A 224 13.97 6.57 -10.18
N LYS A 225 12.94 6.75 -9.35
CA LYS A 225 11.77 7.60 -9.66
C LYS A 225 11.98 9.07 -9.30
N GLY A 226 13.19 9.47 -8.93
CA GLY A 226 13.53 10.84 -8.52
C GLY A 226 12.90 11.21 -7.17
N ILE A 227 12.47 10.23 -6.39
CA ILE A 227 11.95 10.44 -5.04
C ILE A 227 13.12 10.35 -4.08
N ALA A 228 13.07 11.25 -3.12
CA ALA A 228 14.13 11.54 -2.18
C ALA A 228 13.73 11.01 -0.79
N PRO A 229 13.77 9.68 -0.53
CA PRO A 229 13.30 9.15 0.74
C PRO A 229 14.25 9.48 1.90
N ALA A 230 13.70 9.40 3.10
CA ALA A 230 14.45 9.09 4.31
C ALA A 230 14.12 7.64 4.75
N ALA A 231 14.96 7.04 5.59
CA ALA A 231 14.74 5.69 6.10
C ALA A 231 15.02 5.61 7.61
N VAL A 232 14.28 4.73 8.27
CA VAL A 232 14.47 4.48 9.70
C VAL A 232 15.70 3.59 9.93
N GLY A 233 16.59 4.03 10.81
CA GLY A 233 17.78 3.29 11.20
C GLY A 233 18.58 4.03 12.27
N SER A 234 19.35 3.28 13.08
CA SER A 234 20.17 3.83 14.16
C SER A 234 21.67 3.57 13.98
N GLY A 235 22.07 2.67 13.09
CA GLY A 235 23.47 2.31 12.82
C GLY A 235 23.61 1.01 12.04
N GLY A 236 24.86 0.52 11.92
CA GLY A 236 25.20 -0.75 11.26
C GLY A 236 25.12 -0.70 9.73
N ALA A 237 25.28 -1.87 9.10
CA ALA A 237 25.40 -1.98 7.66
C ALA A 237 24.20 -1.42 6.88
N TRP A 238 22.97 -1.58 7.40
CA TRP A 238 21.79 -0.96 6.81
C TRP A 238 21.91 0.57 6.74
N ALA A 239 22.29 1.22 7.85
CA ALA A 239 22.47 2.66 7.89
C ALA A 239 23.63 3.12 7.00
N ASP A 240 24.73 2.36 6.97
CA ASP A 240 25.90 2.69 6.15
C ASP A 240 25.60 2.56 4.66
N TRP A 241 24.87 1.51 4.26
CA TRP A 241 24.39 1.35 2.89
C TRP A 241 23.46 2.50 2.47
N LEU A 242 22.50 2.88 3.33
CA LEU A 242 21.61 4.01 3.06
C LEU A 242 22.38 5.31 2.84
N ARG A 243 23.37 5.61 3.71
CA ARG A 243 24.24 6.79 3.56
C ARG A 243 25.05 6.73 2.26
N GLY A 244 25.56 5.56 1.89
CA GLY A 244 26.25 5.34 0.61
C GLY A 244 25.38 5.63 -0.62
N LYS A 245 24.06 5.48 -0.49
CA LYS A 245 23.06 5.84 -1.52
C LYS A 245 22.56 7.29 -1.42
N GLY A 246 23.08 8.09 -0.49
CA GLY A 246 22.63 9.46 -0.23
C GLY A 246 21.23 9.55 0.42
N VAL A 247 20.78 8.47 1.07
CA VAL A 247 19.51 8.43 1.79
C VAL A 247 19.72 8.89 3.22
N ALA A 248 18.89 9.83 3.68
CA ALA A 248 18.93 10.30 5.06
C ALA A 248 18.47 9.18 6.01
N VAL A 249 19.28 8.90 7.04
CA VAL A 249 19.00 7.90 8.07
C VAL A 249 18.54 8.62 9.33
N ALA A 250 17.40 8.23 9.87
CA ALA A 250 16.84 8.84 11.07
C ALA A 250 16.35 7.78 12.06
N GLY A 251 16.71 7.94 13.33
CA GLY A 251 16.26 7.05 14.41
C GLY A 251 14.88 7.41 14.97
N ASP A 252 14.43 8.65 14.76
CA ASP A 252 13.19 9.18 15.35
C ASP A 252 12.53 10.25 14.46
N ARG A 253 11.40 10.79 14.94
CA ARG A 253 10.62 11.81 14.23
C ARG A 253 11.36 13.15 14.12
N ALA A 254 12.16 13.53 15.11
CA ALA A 254 12.86 14.82 15.10
C ALA A 254 13.99 14.81 14.06
N ALA A 255 14.74 13.71 13.98
CA ALA A 255 15.75 13.48 12.96
C ALA A 255 15.14 13.43 11.55
N LEU A 256 13.98 12.78 11.37
CA LEU A 256 13.25 12.82 10.09
C LEU A 256 12.82 14.23 9.71
N ALA A 257 12.31 15.00 10.67
CA ALA A 257 11.89 16.39 10.43
C ALA A 257 13.06 17.26 9.98
N ALA A 258 14.24 17.12 10.60
CA ALA A 258 15.46 17.81 10.21
C ALA A 258 15.90 17.41 8.80
N ALA A 259 15.95 16.11 8.49
CA ALA A 259 16.33 15.60 7.18
C ALA A 259 15.40 16.10 6.05
N PHE A 260 14.08 16.17 6.29
CA PHE A 260 13.16 16.72 5.31
C PHE A 260 13.27 18.25 5.18
N ALA A 261 13.54 18.95 6.27
CA ALA A 261 13.71 20.41 6.26
C ALA A 261 14.94 20.83 5.45
N GLU A 262 16.07 20.14 5.61
CA GLU A 262 17.29 20.36 4.83
C GLU A 262 17.06 20.23 3.31
N ARG A 263 16.09 19.40 2.91
CA ARG A 263 15.72 19.16 1.51
C ARG A 263 14.55 20.00 1.05
N SER A 264 14.05 20.92 1.88
CA SER A 264 12.86 21.74 1.60
C SER A 264 11.60 20.91 1.27
N LEU A 265 11.43 19.76 1.94
CA LEU A 265 10.27 18.85 1.80
C LEU A 265 9.26 19.00 2.95
N GLY A 266 9.44 20.00 3.83
CA GLY A 266 8.66 20.19 5.04
C GLY A 266 9.29 19.49 6.25
N THR A 267 8.51 19.30 7.32
CA THR A 267 9.00 18.78 8.61
C THR A 267 8.36 17.47 9.05
N ARG A 268 7.52 16.85 8.21
CA ARG A 268 6.83 15.61 8.54
C ARG A 268 6.65 14.73 7.32
N PRO A 269 6.68 13.39 7.47
CA PRO A 269 6.38 12.49 6.38
C PRO A 269 4.91 12.58 5.97
N TRP A 270 4.67 12.61 4.66
CA TRP A 270 3.33 12.52 4.05
C TRP A 270 3.05 11.13 3.52
N ARG A 271 4.12 10.38 3.22
CA ARG A 271 4.09 8.97 2.86
C ARG A 271 4.99 8.21 3.83
N VAL A 272 4.41 7.23 4.50
CA VAL A 272 5.14 6.26 5.31
C VAL A 272 4.96 4.90 4.63
N ILE A 273 6.05 4.24 4.26
CA ILE A 273 6.00 2.91 3.65
C ILE A 273 6.65 1.92 4.60
N CYS A 274 5.86 0.99 5.10
CA CYS A 274 6.28 -0.06 6.01
C CYS A 274 6.43 -1.37 5.22
N ALA A 275 7.67 -1.73 4.89
CA ALA A 275 8.00 -2.92 4.12
C ALA A 275 8.28 -4.15 5.01
N ASP A 276 8.35 -3.94 6.33
CA ASP A 276 8.45 -5.00 7.34
C ASP A 276 7.21 -4.98 8.25
N PRO A 277 6.32 -5.99 8.18
CA PRO A 277 5.15 -6.08 9.05
C PRO A 277 5.49 -5.96 10.54
N ALA A 278 6.68 -6.39 10.99
CA ALA A 278 7.06 -6.31 12.39
C ALA A 278 7.23 -4.85 12.89
N THR A 279 7.41 -3.90 11.97
CA THR A 279 7.69 -2.48 12.28
C THR A 279 6.48 -1.55 12.16
N VAL A 280 5.28 -2.10 11.95
CA VAL A 280 4.05 -1.31 11.73
C VAL A 280 3.77 -0.33 12.88
N ALA A 281 3.97 -0.74 14.13
CA ALA A 281 3.76 0.15 15.27
C ALA A 281 4.65 1.40 15.19
N ALA A 282 5.94 1.22 14.86
CA ALA A 282 6.86 2.33 14.66
C ALA A 282 6.45 3.20 13.45
N ALA A 283 5.99 2.59 12.36
CA ALA A 283 5.51 3.31 11.19
C ALA A 283 4.27 4.18 11.50
N VAL A 284 3.34 3.68 12.32
CA VAL A 284 2.16 4.43 12.78
C VAL A 284 2.57 5.62 13.66
N GLU A 285 3.56 5.44 14.54
CA GLU A 285 4.11 6.55 15.31
C GLU A 285 4.77 7.59 14.40
N LEU A 286 5.43 7.20 13.30
CA LEU A 286 6.03 8.17 12.38
C LEU A 286 5.02 8.93 11.52
N ALA A 287 3.85 8.35 11.24
CA ALA A 287 2.83 8.96 10.38
C ALA A 287 2.31 10.31 10.93
N GLY A 288 2.54 11.41 10.23
CA GLY A 288 1.98 12.71 10.60
C GLY A 288 0.46 12.79 10.43
N PRO A 289 -0.19 13.87 10.90
CA PRO A 289 -1.58 14.14 10.57
C PRO A 289 -1.84 14.13 9.06
N ARG A 290 -2.85 13.37 8.64
CA ARG A 290 -3.25 13.13 7.24
C ARG A 290 -2.19 12.45 6.37
N ALA A 291 -1.22 11.78 6.99
CA ALA A 291 -0.26 10.97 6.24
C ALA A 291 -0.94 9.73 5.63
N MET A 292 -0.34 9.22 4.56
CA MET A 292 -0.66 7.89 4.03
C MET A 292 0.39 6.89 4.50
N LEU A 293 -0.07 5.83 5.16
CA LEU A 293 0.73 4.71 5.63
C LEU A 293 0.43 3.49 4.73
N THR A 294 1.38 3.11 3.89
CA THR A 294 1.31 1.89 3.08
C THR A 294 2.06 0.77 3.81
N VAL A 295 1.42 -0.37 4.01
CA VAL A 295 1.95 -1.47 4.83
C VAL A 295 1.97 -2.76 4.02
N LEU A 296 3.11 -3.42 3.95
CA LEU A 296 3.15 -4.83 3.57
C LEU A 296 2.48 -5.64 4.69
N ALA A 297 1.32 -6.24 4.41
CA ALA A 297 0.48 -6.84 5.46
C ALA A 297 1.09 -8.12 6.05
N GLY A 298 1.88 -8.86 5.27
CA GLY A 298 2.30 -10.21 5.63
C GLY A 298 1.11 -11.16 5.83
N ARG A 299 1.36 -12.33 6.43
CA ARG A 299 0.31 -13.33 6.71
C ARG A 299 -0.58 -12.97 7.90
N SER A 300 0.00 -12.28 8.89
CA SER A 300 -0.67 -11.86 10.12
C SER A 300 -0.28 -10.42 10.43
N PRO A 301 -0.96 -9.44 9.83
CA PRO A 301 -0.64 -8.04 10.08
C PRO A 301 -0.84 -7.73 11.56
N PRO A 302 0.12 -7.04 12.22
CA PRO A 302 -0.10 -6.59 13.59
C PRO A 302 -1.24 -5.56 13.64
N PRO A 303 -1.88 -5.39 14.81
CA PRO A 303 -2.88 -4.35 14.99
C PRO A 303 -2.24 -2.97 14.77
N ILE A 304 -3.01 -2.07 14.15
CA ILE A 304 -2.65 -0.66 14.04
C ILE A 304 -2.89 -0.03 15.41
N ALA A 305 -1.82 0.15 16.19
CA ALA A 305 -1.86 0.78 17.51
C ALA A 305 -1.75 2.31 17.41
N GLY A 306 -2.08 3.02 18.49
CA GLY A 306 -1.91 4.47 18.62
C GLY A 306 -3.03 5.32 18.01
N ASP A 307 -2.84 6.64 18.01
CA ASP A 307 -3.86 7.61 17.57
C ASP A 307 -3.79 7.88 16.05
N ALA A 308 -3.82 6.82 15.24
CA ALA A 308 -3.87 6.96 13.78
C ALA A 308 -5.19 7.63 13.33
N LEU A 309 -6.30 7.32 14.01
CA LEU A 309 -7.63 7.84 13.71
C LEU A 309 -7.75 9.32 14.03
N GLY A 310 -7.31 9.78 15.22
CA GLY A 310 -7.33 11.20 15.58
C GLY A 310 -6.41 12.06 14.70
N ARG A 311 -5.39 11.44 14.10
CA ARG A 311 -4.51 12.07 13.11
C ARG A 311 -5.02 11.96 11.67
N GLU A 312 -6.17 11.34 11.40
CA GLU A 312 -6.70 11.10 10.05
C GLU A 312 -5.70 10.38 9.12
N VAL A 313 -4.91 9.45 9.66
CA VAL A 313 -3.95 8.66 8.85
C VAL A 313 -4.73 7.71 7.94
N THR A 314 -4.44 7.74 6.65
CA THR A 314 -4.96 6.75 5.70
C THR A 314 -4.03 5.54 5.70
N VAL A 315 -4.55 4.36 6.00
CA VAL A 315 -3.75 3.12 5.99
C VAL A 315 -4.15 2.24 4.82
N LEU A 316 -3.16 1.86 4.00
CA LEU A 316 -3.33 0.97 2.86
C LEU A 316 -2.49 -0.30 3.06
N GLY A 317 -3.17 -1.44 3.21
CA GLY A 317 -2.53 -2.75 3.26
C GLY A 317 -2.22 -3.30 1.86
N ILE A 318 -1.02 -3.84 1.69
CA ILE A 318 -0.57 -4.57 0.50
C ILE A 318 -0.38 -6.04 0.89
N ALA A 319 -1.23 -6.91 0.36
CA ALA A 319 -1.22 -8.34 0.70
C ALA A 319 -0.03 -9.09 0.08
N GLY A 320 0.52 -8.59 -1.03
CA GLY A 320 1.61 -9.22 -1.76
C GLY A 320 1.88 -8.51 -3.09
N PRO A 321 2.82 -9.03 -3.90
CA PRO A 321 3.12 -8.49 -5.21
C PRO A 321 1.91 -8.59 -6.14
N HIS A 322 1.67 -7.54 -6.92
CA HIS A 322 0.65 -7.56 -7.96
C HIS A 322 1.26 -8.13 -9.26
N PRO A 323 0.68 -9.18 -9.88
CA PRO A 323 1.27 -9.82 -11.05
C PRO A 323 1.42 -8.86 -12.25
N ASP A 324 0.45 -7.94 -12.45
CA ASP A 324 0.55 -6.95 -13.53
C ASP A 324 1.73 -5.97 -13.38
N LEU A 325 2.35 -5.87 -12.21
CA LEU A 325 3.48 -4.95 -11.96
C LEU A 325 4.85 -5.62 -12.15
N VAL A 326 4.88 -6.91 -12.47
CA VAL A 326 6.12 -7.68 -12.66
C VAL A 326 6.89 -7.16 -13.87
N VAL A 327 6.19 -6.75 -14.94
CA VAL A 327 6.81 -6.26 -16.17
C VAL A 327 7.57 -4.96 -15.92
N GLU A 328 6.96 -4.01 -15.22
CA GLU A 328 7.59 -2.73 -14.89
C GLU A 328 8.76 -2.91 -13.93
N ALA A 329 8.63 -3.80 -12.95
CA ALA A 329 9.73 -4.16 -12.06
C ALA A 329 10.91 -4.76 -12.84
N ALA A 330 10.64 -5.72 -13.75
CA ALA A 330 11.66 -6.32 -14.61
C ALA A 330 12.33 -5.29 -15.53
N ALA A 331 11.55 -4.37 -16.10
CA ALA A 331 12.06 -3.31 -16.95
C ALA A 331 13.02 -2.36 -16.20
N MET A 332 12.71 -2.02 -14.94
CA MET A 332 13.63 -1.23 -14.10
C MET A 332 14.94 -1.98 -13.83
N CYS A 333 14.85 -3.28 -13.57
CA CYS A 333 16.03 -4.12 -13.37
C CYS A 333 16.93 -4.19 -14.60
N VAL A 334 16.35 -4.41 -15.80
CA VAL A 334 17.15 -4.45 -17.04
C VAL A 334 17.82 -3.10 -17.32
N LYS A 335 17.17 -1.98 -17.00
CA LYS A 335 17.76 -0.65 -17.13
C LYS A 335 18.89 -0.36 -16.13
N GLY A 336 19.15 -1.25 -15.17
CA GLY A 336 20.12 -1.03 -14.11
C GLY A 336 19.66 -0.01 -13.07
N GLU A 337 18.36 0.27 -12.99
CA GLU A 337 17.79 1.17 -11.97
C GLU A 337 17.72 0.50 -10.59
N ILE A 338 17.81 -0.84 -10.54
CA ILE A 338 17.79 -1.66 -9.32
C ILE A 338 19.03 -2.57 -9.36
N ASP A 339 19.82 -2.57 -8.28
CA ASP A 339 21.06 -3.35 -8.20
C ASP A 339 20.76 -4.77 -7.72
N LEU A 340 20.56 -5.67 -8.69
CA LEU A 340 20.29 -7.08 -8.43
C LEU A 340 21.56 -7.88 -8.10
N ALA A 341 22.73 -7.44 -8.55
CA ALA A 341 23.99 -8.18 -8.36
C ALA A 341 24.41 -8.18 -6.88
N ALA A 342 24.29 -7.05 -6.21
CA ALA A 342 24.54 -6.97 -4.77
C ALA A 342 23.31 -7.37 -3.92
N GLY A 343 22.14 -7.55 -4.54
CA GLY A 343 20.88 -7.88 -3.87
C GLY A 343 20.52 -9.37 -3.87
N THR A 344 21.19 -10.21 -4.66
CA THR A 344 20.81 -11.62 -4.83
C THR A 344 22.01 -12.54 -4.89
N THR A 345 21.85 -13.77 -4.38
CA THR A 345 22.87 -14.82 -4.44
C THR A 345 22.23 -16.19 -4.56
N LEU A 346 22.96 -17.17 -5.08
CA LEU A 346 22.53 -18.56 -5.02
C LEU A 346 22.73 -19.11 -3.60
N ALA A 347 21.83 -19.97 -3.14
CA ALA A 347 21.99 -20.66 -1.87
C ALA A 347 23.12 -21.67 -1.99
N ALA A 348 23.98 -21.73 -0.97
CA ALA A 348 25.05 -22.71 -0.91
C ALA A 348 24.50 -24.14 -1.06
N GLY A 349 24.99 -24.87 -2.05
CA GLY A 349 24.63 -26.28 -2.30
C GLY A 349 23.32 -26.51 -3.05
N ASP A 350 22.58 -25.48 -3.48
CA ASP A 350 21.34 -25.64 -4.25
C ASP A 350 21.25 -24.58 -5.36
N PRO A 351 21.60 -24.92 -6.63
CA PRO A 351 21.59 -23.97 -7.74
C PRO A 351 20.17 -23.52 -8.13
N LEU A 352 19.13 -24.22 -7.68
CA LEU A 352 17.74 -23.79 -7.89
C LEU A 352 17.30 -22.76 -6.87
N ARG A 353 18.02 -22.56 -5.76
CA ARG A 353 17.59 -21.65 -4.70
C ARG A 353 18.34 -20.32 -4.80
N THR A 354 17.57 -19.26 -4.96
CA THR A 354 18.01 -17.87 -4.91
C THR A 354 17.65 -17.28 -3.54
N ARG A 355 18.64 -16.68 -2.87
CA ARG A 355 18.43 -15.85 -1.69
C ARG A 355 18.51 -14.39 -2.08
N VAL A 356 17.63 -13.58 -1.50
CA VAL A 356 17.78 -12.13 -1.52
C VAL A 356 18.63 -11.75 -0.33
N CYS A 357 19.72 -11.01 -0.57
CA CYS A 357 20.67 -10.67 0.48
C CYS A 357 20.08 -9.61 1.40
N GLU A 358 20.14 -9.86 2.70
CA GLU A 358 20.00 -8.80 3.69
C GLU A 358 21.24 -7.91 3.66
N ILE A 359 21.07 -6.64 4.05
CA ILE A 359 22.21 -5.73 4.20
C ILE A 359 22.85 -6.04 5.55
N ALA A 360 23.85 -6.94 5.52
CA ALA A 360 24.58 -7.45 6.68
C ALA A 360 25.74 -6.54 7.09
#